data_AF-A0A523UZ12-F1
#
_entry.id   AF-A0A523UZ12-F1
#
_cell.length_a   1.000
_cell.length_b   1.000
_cell.length_c   1.000
_cell.angle_alpha   90.00
_cell.angle_beta   90.00
_cell.angle_gamma   90.00
#
_symmetry.space_group_name_H-M   'P 1'
#
loop_
_entity.id
_entity.type
_entity.pdbx_description
1 polymer ?
#
loop_
_entity_poly.entity_id
_entity_poly.type
_entity_poly.pdbx_seq_one_letter_code
_entity_poly.pdbx_strand_id
1 'polypeptide(L)'
;MRSIITALVAIALLGVPVGLLAQGDISREEAQEMIEGYKQKLKDCKDRASDLEGDVRDLEGTLKNLDTKIGALEREIADLKGMRASTYIVKNGDWLAKLAEYPEIYGHGNYAWWPRIYRANKDKIKDPNLIYPGQVLFIPRTVSGKD
;
A
#
# COMPACT_ATOMS: atom_id res chain seq x y z
N MET A 1 60.00 -20.75 8.82
CA MET A 1 59.91 -20.04 7.52
C MET A 1 58.56 -20.16 6.82
N ARG A 2 57.80 -21.26 6.94
CA ARG A 2 56.45 -21.36 6.33
C ARG A 2 55.35 -20.52 7.03
N SER A 3 55.54 -20.16 8.29
CA SER A 3 54.52 -19.46 9.11
C SER A 3 54.48 -17.93 8.96
N ILE A 4 55.52 -17.32 8.36
CA ILE A 4 55.62 -15.86 8.16
C ILE A 4 54.97 -15.45 6.82
N ILE A 5 55.08 -16.33 5.82
CA ILE A 5 54.52 -16.09 4.47
C ILE A 5 52.98 -16.14 4.50
N THR A 6 52.38 -16.98 5.35
CA THR A 6 50.91 -17.02 5.52
C THR A 6 50.34 -15.78 6.20
N ALA A 7 51.11 -15.07 7.03
CA ALA A 7 50.66 -13.80 7.63
C ALA A 7 50.68 -12.64 6.62
N LEU A 8 51.62 -12.66 5.66
CA LEU A 8 51.73 -11.62 4.62
C LEU A 8 50.62 -11.69 3.56
N VAL A 9 50.12 -12.88 3.24
CA VAL A 9 49.04 -13.05 2.24
C VAL A 9 47.69 -12.53 2.75
N ALA A 10 47.45 -12.53 4.06
CA ALA A 10 46.22 -11.98 4.64
C ALA A 10 46.18 -10.44 4.62
N ILE A 11 47.33 -9.77 4.54
CA ILE A 11 47.46 -8.30 4.58
C ILE A 11 47.10 -7.66 3.22
N ALA A 12 47.26 -8.39 2.12
CA ALA A 12 46.96 -7.90 0.77
C ALA A 12 45.45 -7.76 0.47
N LEU A 13 44.57 -8.49 1.18
CA LEU A 13 43.12 -8.48 0.93
C LEU A 13 42.35 -7.39 1.70
N LEU A 14 43.00 -6.66 2.61
CA LEU A 14 42.36 -5.65 3.49
C LEU A 14 42.75 -4.19 3.16
N GLY A 15 43.44 -3.94 2.04
CA GLY A 15 43.74 -2.57 1.59
C GLY A 15 44.71 -1.80 2.49
N VAL A 16 45.68 -2.49 3.10
CA VAL A 16 46.79 -1.82 3.80
C VAL A 16 47.70 -1.14 2.75
N PRO A 17 48.09 0.14 2.93
CA PRO A 17 48.99 0.82 2.01
C PRO A 17 50.32 0.07 1.92
N VAL A 18 50.64 -0.43 0.73
CA VAL A 18 51.86 -1.19 0.40
C VAL A 18 53.16 -0.43 0.73
N GLY A 19 53.08 0.90 0.95
CA GLY A 19 54.22 1.73 1.35
C GLY A 19 54.85 1.39 2.72
N LEU A 20 54.20 0.58 3.55
CA LEU A 20 54.71 0.20 4.89
C LEU A 20 55.65 -1.02 4.87
N LEU A 21 55.86 -1.67 3.72
CA LEU A 21 56.81 -2.80 3.60
C LEU A 21 58.26 -2.36 3.33
N ALA A 22 58.53 -1.06 3.30
CA ALA A 22 59.82 -0.50 2.90
C ALA A 22 60.76 -0.14 4.08
N GLN A 23 60.33 -0.19 5.35
CA GLN A 23 61.20 0.16 6.48
C GLN A 23 60.87 -0.66 7.73
N GLY A 24 61.81 -1.52 8.13
CA GLY A 24 61.89 -2.08 9.49
C GLY A 24 60.79 -3.07 9.85
N ASP A 25 61.13 -4.13 10.57
CA ASP A 25 60.14 -5.07 11.12
C ASP A 25 59.14 -4.31 12.00
N ILE A 26 57.83 -4.38 11.67
CA ILE A 26 56.75 -3.83 12.49
C ILE A 26 56.94 -4.30 13.94
N SER A 27 56.98 -3.35 14.87
CA SER A 27 57.10 -3.64 16.30
C SER A 27 55.90 -4.48 16.76
N ARG A 28 56.11 -5.38 17.73
CA ARG A 28 55.01 -6.12 18.37
C ARG A 28 53.93 -5.18 18.93
N GLU A 29 54.32 -3.98 19.37
CA GLU A 29 53.42 -2.97 19.92
C GLU A 29 52.56 -2.33 18.82
N GLU A 30 53.17 -1.94 17.70
CA GLU A 30 52.46 -1.38 16.53
C GLU A 30 51.48 -2.39 15.92
N ALA A 31 51.87 -3.67 15.86
CA ALA A 31 50.97 -4.74 15.46
C ALA A 31 49.77 -4.90 16.41
N GLN A 32 49.97 -4.73 17.72
CA GLN A 32 48.90 -4.80 18.72
C GLN A 32 47.94 -3.60 18.61
N GLU A 33 48.45 -2.38 18.44
CA GLU A 33 47.62 -1.19 18.25
C GLU A 33 46.74 -1.30 17.01
N MET A 34 47.29 -1.80 15.90
CA MET A 34 46.49 -2.06 14.70
C MET A 34 45.40 -3.10 14.95
N ILE A 35 45.72 -4.20 15.66
CA ILE A 35 44.74 -5.24 16.00
C ILE A 35 43.60 -4.66 16.84
N GLU A 36 43.91 -3.85 17.86
CA GLU A 36 42.87 -3.20 18.68
C GLU A 36 42.04 -2.19 17.87
N GLY A 37 42.67 -1.42 16.98
CA GLY A 37 41.96 -0.54 16.06
C GLY A 37 41.00 -1.29 15.13
N TYR A 38 41.41 -2.44 14.59
CA TYR A 38 40.54 -3.29 13.76
C TYR A 38 39.42 -3.96 14.57
N LYS A 39 39.68 -4.38 15.80
CA LYS A 39 38.65 -4.90 16.71
C LYS A 39 37.58 -3.85 17.00
N GLN A 40 38.00 -2.61 17.24
CA GLN A 40 37.07 -1.51 17.48
C GLN A 40 36.21 -1.24 16.24
N LYS A 41 36.82 -1.14 15.05
CA LYS A 41 36.08 -0.98 13.79
C LYS A 41 35.11 -2.13 13.53
N LEU A 42 35.50 -3.37 13.86
CA LEU A 42 34.64 -4.54 13.74
C LEU A 42 33.43 -4.45 14.67
N LYS A 43 33.66 -4.01 15.92
CA LYS A 43 32.60 -3.76 16.89
C LYS A 43 31.63 -2.70 16.39
N ASP A 44 32.14 -1.55 15.96
CA ASP A 44 31.30 -0.44 15.47
C ASP A 44 30.50 -0.84 14.23
N CYS A 45 31.11 -1.60 13.31
CA CYS A 45 30.43 -2.12 12.13
C CYS A 45 29.33 -3.12 12.50
N LYS A 46 29.57 -3.96 13.50
CA LYS A 46 28.59 -4.92 14.02
C LYS A 46 27.42 -4.24 14.72
N ASP A 47 27.70 -3.22 15.53
CA ASP A 47 26.67 -2.44 16.23
C ASP A 47 25.78 -1.74 15.19
N ARG A 48 26.36 -1.10 14.17
CA ARG A 48 25.60 -0.49 13.07
C ARG A 48 24.79 -1.50 12.25
N ALA A 49 25.31 -2.70 12.04
CA ALA A 49 24.57 -3.76 11.35
C ALA A 49 23.33 -4.17 12.17
N SER A 50 23.48 -4.29 13.50
CA SER A 50 22.36 -4.58 14.40
C SER A 50 21.31 -3.47 14.40
N ASP A 51 21.73 -2.19 14.36
CA ASP A 51 20.80 -1.06 14.31
C ASP A 51 20.02 -1.06 12.98
N LEU A 52 20.71 -1.27 11.85
CA LEU A 52 20.10 -1.37 10.53
C LEU A 52 19.13 -2.56 10.42
N GLU A 53 19.45 -3.69 11.05
CA GLU A 53 18.53 -4.83 11.15
C GLU A 53 17.25 -4.49 11.95
N GLY A 54 17.37 -3.62 12.95
CA GLY A 54 16.23 -3.04 13.68
C GLY A 54 15.37 -2.16 12.78
N ASP A 55 15.99 -1.21 12.08
CA ASP A 55 15.30 -0.29 11.18
C ASP A 55 14.57 -1.03 10.04
N VAL A 56 15.21 -2.05 9.45
CA VAL A 56 14.58 -2.89 8.41
C VAL A 56 13.35 -3.59 8.95
N ARG A 57 13.42 -4.17 10.16
CA ARG A 57 12.28 -4.83 10.80
C ARG A 57 11.12 -3.87 11.04
N ASP A 58 11.42 -2.66 11.51
CA ASP A 58 10.40 -1.64 11.78
C ASP A 58 9.76 -1.18 10.46
N LEU A 59 10.56 -0.95 9.42
CA LEU A 59 10.08 -0.61 8.08
C LEU A 59 9.19 -1.73 7.50
N GLU A 60 9.58 -3.00 7.62
CA GLU A 60 8.76 -4.14 7.22
C GLU A 60 7.41 -4.15 7.97
N GLY A 61 7.42 -3.82 9.26
CA GLY A 61 6.21 -3.63 10.05
C GLY A 61 5.31 -2.52 9.51
N THR A 62 5.89 -1.38 9.12
CA THR A 62 5.12 -0.28 8.52
C THR A 62 4.54 -0.65 7.16
N LEU A 63 5.29 -1.34 6.30
CA LEU A 63 4.81 -1.79 4.98
C LEU A 63 3.61 -2.72 5.13
N LYS A 64 3.68 -3.71 6.02
CA LYS A 64 2.56 -4.62 6.30
C LYS A 64 1.29 -3.89 6.77
N ASN A 65 1.46 -2.87 7.61
CA ASN A 65 0.34 -2.04 8.05
C ASN A 65 -0.27 -1.22 6.91
N LEU A 66 0.57 -0.68 6.02
CA LEU A 66 0.11 0.04 4.82
C LEU A 66 -0.62 -0.88 3.85
N ASP A 67 -0.12 -2.09 3.60
CA ASP A 67 -0.78 -3.09 2.74
C ASP A 67 -2.18 -3.42 3.27
N THR A 68 -2.30 -3.59 4.59
CA THR A 68 -3.59 -3.83 5.25
C THR A 68 -4.56 -2.66 5.04
N LYS A 69 -4.06 -1.42 5.11
CA LYS A 69 -4.86 -0.21 4.85
C LYS A 69 -5.26 -0.08 3.39
N ILE A 70 -4.34 -0.36 2.46
CA ILE A 70 -4.63 -0.37 1.02
C ILE A 70 -5.74 -1.37 0.73
N GLY A 71 -5.63 -2.61 1.21
CA GLY A 71 -6.68 -3.61 1.01
C GLY A 71 -8.02 -3.26 1.67
N ALA A 72 -8.03 -2.44 2.73
CA ALA A 72 -9.28 -1.92 3.32
C ALA A 72 -9.90 -0.81 2.46
N LEU A 73 -9.09 0.14 1.99
CA LEU A 73 -9.53 1.23 1.12
C LEU A 73 -10.00 0.71 -0.24
N GLU A 74 -9.35 -0.32 -0.79
CA GLU A 74 -9.78 -0.96 -2.04
C GLU A 74 -11.18 -1.56 -1.92
N ARG A 75 -11.48 -2.22 -0.79
CA ARG A 75 -12.83 -2.73 -0.48
C ARG A 75 -13.85 -1.60 -0.36
N GLU A 76 -13.50 -0.54 0.38
CA GLU A 76 -14.38 0.63 0.51
C GLU A 76 -14.63 1.32 -0.84
N ILE A 77 -13.61 1.46 -1.69
CA ILE A 77 -13.75 2.00 -3.04
C ILE A 77 -14.64 1.08 -3.90
N ALA A 78 -14.50 -0.24 -3.79
CA ALA A 78 -15.36 -1.18 -4.51
C ALA A 78 -16.83 -1.05 -4.07
N ASP A 79 -17.08 -0.97 -2.75
CA ASP A 79 -18.42 -0.78 -2.19
C ASP A 79 -19.02 0.57 -2.61
N LEU A 80 -18.25 1.66 -2.50
CA LEU A 80 -18.66 3.00 -2.93
C LEU A 80 -18.94 3.06 -4.44
N LYS A 81 -18.16 2.36 -5.26
CA LYS A 81 -18.42 2.23 -6.70
C LYS A 81 -19.71 1.46 -6.96
N GLY A 82 -19.97 0.37 -6.25
CA GLY A 82 -21.23 -0.38 -6.33
C GLY A 82 -22.45 0.44 -5.89
N MET A 83 -22.30 1.23 -4.82
CA MET A 83 -23.32 2.17 -4.34
C MET A 83 -23.58 3.30 -5.35
N ARG A 84 -22.53 3.92 -5.90
CA ARG A 84 -22.65 4.95 -6.95
C ARG A 84 -23.32 4.40 -8.19
N ALA A 85 -22.99 3.17 -8.61
CA ALA A 85 -23.71 2.50 -9.68
C ALA A 85 -25.19 2.39 -9.31
N SER A 86 -25.53 2.11 -8.06
CA SER A 86 -26.91 1.88 -7.61
C SER A 86 -27.65 3.15 -7.15
N THR A 87 -27.16 4.36 -7.42
CA THR A 87 -27.85 5.60 -7.01
C THR A 87 -27.94 6.61 -8.16
N TYR A 88 -28.98 7.44 -8.14
CA TYR A 88 -29.21 8.50 -9.11
C TYR A 88 -29.61 9.79 -8.40
N ILE A 89 -29.01 10.91 -8.81
CA ILE A 89 -29.38 12.24 -8.34
C ILE A 89 -30.37 12.82 -9.34
N VAL A 90 -31.62 13.02 -8.90
CA VAL A 90 -32.70 13.57 -9.71
C VAL A 90 -32.29 14.93 -10.25
N LYS A 91 -32.47 15.14 -11.56
CA LYS A 91 -32.19 16.40 -12.26
C LYS A 91 -33.49 17.16 -12.51
N ASN A 92 -33.38 18.41 -12.95
CA ASN A 92 -34.55 19.19 -13.33
C ASN A 92 -35.27 18.55 -14.54
N GLY A 93 -36.60 18.43 -14.47
CA GLY A 93 -37.42 17.81 -15.52
C GLY A 93 -37.42 16.28 -15.51
N ASP A 94 -37.01 15.65 -14.42
CA ASP A 94 -37.06 14.21 -14.23
C ASP A 94 -38.37 13.74 -13.61
N TRP A 95 -38.84 12.57 -14.06
CA TRP A 95 -39.91 11.80 -13.43
C TRP A 95 -39.55 10.32 -13.48
N LEU A 96 -40.16 9.49 -12.62
CA LEU A 96 -39.72 8.11 -12.41
C LEU A 96 -39.67 7.26 -13.69
N ALA A 97 -40.63 7.44 -14.60
CA ALA A 97 -40.66 6.72 -15.88
C ALA A 97 -39.52 7.13 -16.82
N LYS A 98 -39.19 8.43 -16.90
CA LYS A 98 -38.02 8.91 -17.66
C LYS A 98 -36.71 8.39 -17.07
N LEU A 99 -36.60 8.37 -15.73
CA LEU A 99 -35.45 7.79 -15.05
C LEU A 99 -35.21 6.35 -15.47
N ALA A 100 -36.28 5.55 -15.53
CA ALA A 100 -36.19 4.15 -15.95
C ALA A 100 -35.71 3.98 -17.40
N GLU A 101 -35.91 4.95 -18.29
CA GLU A 101 -35.45 4.89 -19.68
C GLU A 101 -34.00 5.33 -19.90
N TYR A 102 -33.38 5.94 -18.90
CA TYR A 102 -31.99 6.35 -19.04
C TYR A 102 -31.07 5.14 -19.27
N PRO A 103 -30.14 5.21 -20.25
CA PRO A 103 -29.17 4.15 -20.55
C PRO A 103 -28.45 3.63 -19.31
N GLU A 104 -28.08 4.55 -18.43
CA GLU A 104 -27.37 4.26 -17.20
C GLU A 104 -28.27 3.70 -16.10
N ILE A 105 -29.60 3.64 -16.23
CA ILE A 105 -30.54 3.15 -15.22
C ILE A 105 -31.05 1.75 -15.57
N TYR A 106 -32.01 1.65 -16.50
CA TYR A 106 -32.47 0.36 -17.03
C TYR A 106 -32.35 0.26 -18.55
N GLY A 107 -32.05 1.35 -19.25
CA GLY A 107 -31.96 1.37 -20.71
C GLY A 107 -33.25 1.82 -21.40
N HIS A 108 -33.09 2.22 -22.65
CA HIS A 108 -34.19 2.72 -23.48
C HIS A 108 -35.34 1.71 -23.60
N GLY A 109 -36.58 2.20 -23.49
CA GLY A 109 -37.79 1.37 -23.57
C GLY A 109 -38.24 0.74 -22.24
N ASN A 110 -37.47 0.90 -21.16
CA ASN A 110 -37.79 0.31 -19.85
C ASN A 110 -38.60 1.24 -18.92
N TYR A 111 -39.31 2.25 -19.45
CA TYR A 111 -40.11 3.19 -18.65
C TYR A 111 -41.06 2.49 -17.67
N ALA A 112 -41.64 1.35 -18.06
CA ALA A 112 -42.57 0.56 -17.25
C ALA A 112 -41.96 0.01 -15.94
N TRP A 113 -40.63 0.08 -15.77
CA TRP A 113 -39.93 -0.36 -14.57
C TRP A 113 -39.84 0.71 -13.49
N TRP A 114 -40.36 1.92 -13.73
CA TRP A 114 -40.44 2.99 -12.75
C TRP A 114 -41.02 2.58 -11.37
N PRO A 115 -41.99 1.63 -11.25
CA PRO A 115 -42.50 1.22 -9.95
C PRO A 115 -41.43 0.53 -9.10
N ARG A 116 -40.38 -0.02 -9.71
CA ARG A 116 -39.23 -0.59 -8.97
C ARG A 116 -38.45 0.51 -8.25
N ILE A 117 -38.19 1.61 -8.94
CA ILE A 117 -37.53 2.79 -8.38
C ILE A 117 -38.38 3.34 -7.23
N TYR A 118 -39.69 3.50 -7.43
CA TYR A 118 -40.59 3.95 -6.38
C TYR A 118 -40.57 3.03 -5.15
N ARG A 119 -40.74 1.71 -5.33
CA ARG A 119 -40.77 0.75 -4.22
C ARG A 119 -39.50 0.77 -3.38
N ALA A 120 -38.35 0.92 -4.02
CA ALA A 120 -37.06 0.93 -3.33
C ALA A 120 -36.76 2.27 -2.61
N ASN A 121 -37.55 3.32 -2.87
CA ASN A 121 -37.38 4.65 -2.29
C ASN A 121 -38.66 5.16 -1.61
N LYS A 122 -39.54 4.27 -1.13
CA LYS A 122 -40.79 4.67 -0.45
C LYS A 122 -40.58 5.54 0.79
N ASP A 123 -39.41 5.42 1.41
CA ASP A 123 -38.96 6.28 2.51
C ASP A 123 -38.69 7.73 2.05
N LYS A 124 -38.35 7.93 0.77
CA LYS A 124 -37.99 9.24 0.19
C LYS A 124 -39.08 9.85 -0.68
N ILE A 125 -39.89 9.01 -1.33
CA ILE A 125 -40.91 9.40 -2.30
C ILE A 125 -42.28 9.12 -1.67
N LYS A 126 -42.95 10.19 -1.22
CA LYS A 126 -44.31 10.09 -0.67
C LYS A 126 -45.35 9.92 -1.79
N ASP A 127 -45.23 10.73 -2.84
CA ASP A 127 -46.07 10.67 -4.03
C ASP A 127 -45.22 10.18 -5.23
N PRO A 128 -45.56 9.04 -5.86
CA PRO A 128 -44.81 8.53 -7.01
C PRO A 128 -44.75 9.49 -8.21
N ASN A 129 -45.67 10.44 -8.31
CA ASN A 129 -45.68 11.43 -9.39
C ASN A 129 -44.79 12.66 -9.09
N LEU A 130 -44.21 12.74 -7.88
CA LEU A 130 -43.49 13.92 -7.43
C LEU A 130 -42.11 13.55 -6.89
N ILE A 131 -41.09 13.85 -7.71
CA ILE A 131 -39.67 13.82 -7.32
C ILE A 131 -39.07 15.21 -7.52
N TYR A 132 -38.06 15.54 -6.74
CA TYR A 132 -37.45 16.85 -6.70
C TYR A 132 -35.98 16.80 -7.12
N PRO A 133 -35.49 17.81 -7.87
CA PRO A 133 -34.07 17.91 -8.20
C PRO A 133 -33.19 17.86 -6.95
N GLY A 134 -32.07 17.13 -7.04
CA GLY A 134 -31.15 16.90 -5.92
C GLY A 134 -31.53 15.73 -5.00
N GLN A 135 -32.71 15.13 -5.14
CA GLN A 135 -33.02 13.89 -4.43
C GLN A 135 -32.10 12.75 -4.88
N VAL A 136 -31.52 12.04 -3.92
CA VAL A 136 -30.72 10.83 -4.17
C VAL A 136 -31.64 9.61 -4.06
N LEU A 137 -31.87 8.95 -5.19
CA LEU A 137 -32.71 7.76 -5.28
C LEU A 137 -31.84 6.51 -5.48
N PHE A 138 -32.17 5.44 -4.78
CA PHE A 138 -31.61 4.12 -5.00
C PHE A 138 -32.21 3.49 -6.27
N ILE A 139 -31.37 2.87 -7.08
CA ILE A 139 -31.71 2.26 -8.35
C ILE A 139 -31.46 0.75 -8.22
N PRO A 140 -32.52 -0.06 -8.04
CA PRO A 140 -32.36 -1.50 -7.88
C PRO A 140 -31.99 -2.13 -9.23
N ARG A 141 -30.74 -2.60 -9.37
CA ARG A 141 -30.18 -3.19 -10.61
C ARG A 141 -30.14 -4.72 -10.61
N THR A 142 -30.11 -5.33 -9.43
CA THR A 142 -30.27 -6.77 -9.29
C THR A 142 -31.76 -7.07 -9.11
N VAL A 143 -32.27 -8.04 -9.87
CA VAL A 143 -33.43 -8.80 -9.40
C VAL A 143 -32.97 -9.45 -8.11
N SER A 144 -33.54 -9.05 -6.97
CA SER A 144 -33.47 -9.84 -5.74
C SER A 144 -33.75 -11.28 -6.13
N GLY A 145 -32.70 -12.12 -6.17
CA GLY A 145 -32.88 -13.55 -6.10
C GLY A 145 -33.75 -13.79 -4.87
N LYS A 146 -34.84 -14.52 -5.08
CA LYS A 146 -35.53 -15.14 -3.97
C LYS A 146 -34.52 -16.06 -3.29
N ASP A 147 -34.37 -15.91 -1.98
CA ASP A 147 -34.10 -17.05 -1.11
C ASP A 147 -35.24 -18.08 -1.26
#